data_AF-A0A7C1KKN8-F1
#
_entry.id   AF-A0A7C1KKN8-F1
#
_cell.length_a   1.000
_cell.length_b   1.000
_cell.length_c   1.000
_cell.angle_alpha   90.00
_cell.angle_beta   90.00
_cell.angle_gamma   90.00
#
_symmetry.space_group_name_H-M   'P 1'
#
loop_
_entity.id
_entity.type
_entity.pdbx_description
1 polymer ?
#
loop_
_entity_poly.entity_id
_entity_poly.type
_entity_poly.pdbx_seq_one_letter_code
_entity_poly.pdbx_strand_id
1 'polypeptide(L)'
;MGSLRKTIINDISVIFSKTKLLDLCLISILAGFAEELLFRGVIQVKLGIIGASIIFGLLHFITPAYCVIATIMGFYLGFLFQYYESLLIPIQLHFIYDLGALVYLRYYVSTETNVLKS
;
A
#
# COMPACT_ATOMS: atom_id res chain seq x y z
N MET A 1 -23.94 18.70 8.47
CA MET A 1 -22.84 17.73 8.16
C MET A 1 -21.53 18.40 7.70
N GLY A 2 -21.28 19.69 7.99
CA GLY A 2 -20.07 20.41 7.54
C GLY A 2 -18.92 20.55 8.54
N SER A 3 -19.19 20.42 9.85
CA SER A 3 -18.17 20.59 10.91
C SER A 3 -17.29 19.34 11.06
N LEU A 4 -17.87 18.14 11.12
CA LEU A 4 -17.10 16.89 11.28
C LEU A 4 -16.17 16.60 10.08
N ARG A 5 -16.65 16.86 8.86
CA ARG A 5 -15.85 16.72 7.63
C ARG A 5 -14.68 17.70 7.61
N LYS A 6 -14.87 18.94 8.09
CA LYS A 6 -13.79 19.91 8.21
C LYS A 6 -12.76 19.50 9.25
N THR A 7 -13.18 19.01 10.42
CA THR A 7 -12.26 18.54 11.47
C THR A 7 -11.42 17.36 11.00
N ILE A 8 -12.05 16.34 10.40
CA ILE A 8 -11.34 15.15 9.87
C ILE A 8 -10.32 15.55 8.79
N ILE A 9 -10.70 16.43 7.85
CA ILE A 9 -9.79 16.89 6.80
C ILE A 9 -8.63 17.71 7.37
N ASN A 10 -8.87 18.55 8.38
CA ASN A 10 -7.82 19.36 9.01
C ASN A 10 -6.84 18.50 9.81
N ASP A 11 -7.32 17.50 10.54
CA ASP A 11 -6.48 16.63 11.37
C ASP A 11 -5.61 15.70 10.52
N ILE A 12 -6.19 15.11 9.47
CA ILE A 12 -5.45 14.30 8.48
C ILE A 12 -4.43 15.18 7.76
N SER A 13 -4.82 16.40 7.34
CA SER A 13 -3.93 17.36 6.70
C SER A 13 -2.72 17.71 7.58
N VAL A 14 -2.91 17.91 8.89
CA VAL A 14 -1.81 18.26 9.81
C VAL A 14 -0.90 17.06 10.09
N ILE A 15 -1.44 15.85 10.17
CA ILE A 15 -0.65 14.61 10.29
C ILE A 15 0.21 14.42 9.04
N PHE A 16 -0.36 14.61 7.85
CA PHE A 16 0.33 14.43 6.58
C PHE A 16 1.27 15.60 6.19
N SER A 17 1.00 16.84 6.65
CA SER A 17 1.85 17.99 6.32
C SER A 17 3.20 17.97 7.05
N LYS A 18 3.31 17.20 8.15
CA LYS A 18 4.56 17.02 8.90
C LYS A 18 5.29 15.72 8.54
N THR A 19 4.68 14.85 7.75
CA THR A 19 5.30 13.57 7.36
C THR A 19 6.51 13.84 6.48
N LYS A 20 7.68 13.51 7.01
CA LYS A 20 8.94 13.57 6.29
C LYS A 20 9.02 12.38 5.34
N LEU A 21 9.84 12.51 4.30
CA LEU A 21 10.12 11.38 3.41
C LEU A 21 10.63 10.15 4.17
N LEU A 22 11.37 10.36 5.27
CA LEU A 22 11.84 9.28 6.13
C LEU A 22 10.68 8.48 6.75
N ASP A 23 9.61 9.15 7.18
CA ASP A 23 8.45 8.48 7.78
C ASP A 23 7.74 7.60 6.73
N LEU A 24 7.62 8.08 5.49
CA LEU A 24 7.06 7.30 4.38
C LEU A 24 7.94 6.08 4.05
N CYS A 25 9.26 6.25 4.03
CA CYS A 25 10.19 5.13 3.84
C CYS A 25 10.03 4.08 4.94
N LEU A 26 9.97 4.48 6.21
CA LEU A 26 9.81 3.57 7.34
C LEU A 26 8.48 2.80 7.27
N ILE A 27 7.39 3.50 6.99
CA ILE A 27 6.07 2.88 6.83
C ILE A 27 6.09 1.86 5.68
N SER A 28 6.65 2.24 4.53
CA SER A 28 6.72 1.36 3.35
C SER A 28 7.58 0.11 3.60
N ILE A 29 8.70 0.24 4.34
CA ILE A 29 9.55 -0.90 4.70
C ILE A 29 8.78 -1.85 5.63
N LEU A 30 8.14 -1.31 6.67
CA LEU A 30 7.42 -2.12 7.65
C LEU A 30 6.19 -2.79 7.02
N ALA A 31 5.45 -2.08 6.16
CA ALA A 31 4.32 -2.62 5.42
C ALA A 31 4.76 -3.73 4.46
N GLY A 32 5.68 -3.43 3.54
CA GLY A 32 6.19 -4.42 2.59
C GLY A 32 6.78 -5.65 3.28
N PHE A 33 7.53 -5.47 4.37
CA PHE A 33 8.06 -6.61 5.13
C PHE A 33 6.95 -7.46 5.78
N ALA A 34 6.03 -6.83 6.52
CA ALA A 34 5.01 -7.54 7.27
C ALA A 34 4.00 -8.24 6.35
N GLU A 35 3.55 -7.55 5.30
CA GLU A 35 2.58 -8.10 4.35
C GLU A 35 3.17 -9.26 3.56
N GLU A 36 4.36 -9.11 3.00
CA GLU A 36 4.97 -10.21 2.25
C GLU A 36 5.29 -11.41 3.13
N LEU A 37 5.72 -11.20 4.37
CA LEU A 37 5.92 -12.30 5.32
C LEU A 37 4.61 -13.07 5.58
N LEU A 38 3.49 -12.35 5.75
CA LEU A 38 2.18 -12.97 5.94
C LEU A 38 1.69 -13.67 4.67
N PHE A 39 1.64 -12.95 3.55
CA PHE A 39 1.03 -13.46 2.33
C PHE A 39 1.89 -14.51 1.65
N ARG A 40 3.20 -14.31 1.54
CA ARG A 40 4.09 -15.21 0.78
C ARG A 40 4.68 -16.26 1.72
N GLY A 41 5.09 -15.84 2.92
CA GLY A 41 5.66 -16.75 3.93
C GLY A 41 4.65 -17.67 4.61
N VAL A 42 3.37 -17.27 4.75
CA VAL A 42 2.36 -18.07 5.45
C VAL A 42 1.19 -18.47 4.56
N ILE A 43 0.48 -17.51 3.97
CA ILE A 43 -0.79 -17.79 3.28
C ILE A 43 -0.55 -18.55 1.98
N GLN A 44 0.40 -18.12 1.15
CA GLN A 44 0.71 -18.75 -0.13
C GLN A 44 1.29 -20.15 0.04
N VAL A 45 2.09 -20.38 1.09
CA VAL A 45 2.59 -21.71 1.45
C VAL A 45 1.43 -22.65 1.81
N LYS A 46 0.39 -22.14 2.49
CA LYS A 46 -0.75 -22.95 2.95
C LYS A 46 -1.87 -23.14 1.91
N LEU A 47 -2.19 -22.08 1.16
CA LEU A 47 -3.37 -22.01 0.30
C LEU A 47 -3.01 -21.89 -1.20
N GLY A 48 -1.72 -21.92 -1.52
CA GLY A 48 -1.22 -21.71 -2.87
C GLY A 48 -1.32 -20.25 -3.32
N ILE A 49 -0.75 -20.00 -4.50
CA ILE A 49 -0.70 -18.66 -5.11
C ILE A 49 -2.10 -18.10 -5.38
N ILE A 50 -3.04 -18.95 -5.82
CA ILE A 50 -4.42 -18.53 -6.12
C ILE A 50 -5.12 -18.04 -4.85
N GLY A 51 -5.08 -18.84 -3.77
CA GLY A 51 -5.72 -18.48 -2.50
C GLY A 51 -5.13 -17.21 -1.90
N ALA A 52 -3.79 -17.11 -1.86
CA ALA A 52 -3.11 -15.92 -1.35
C ALA A 52 -3.45 -14.65 -2.15
N SER A 53 -3.52 -14.75 -3.48
CA SER A 53 -3.77 -13.60 -4.36
C SER A 53 -5.22 -13.10 -4.27
N ILE A 54 -6.19 -14.01 -4.17
CA ILE A 54 -7.60 -13.65 -3.95
C ILE A 54 -7.77 -12.97 -2.58
N ILE A 55 -7.21 -13.56 -1.51
CA ILE A 55 -7.30 -12.98 -0.17
C ILE A 55 -6.63 -11.60 -0.14
N PHE A 56 -5.47 -11.44 -0.79
CA PHE A 56 -4.79 -10.15 -0.90
C PHE A 56 -5.69 -9.11 -1.57
N GLY A 57 -6.31 -9.43 -2.71
CA GLY A 57 -7.24 -8.54 -3.39
C GLY A 57 -8.46 -8.16 -2.54
N LEU A 58 -9.06 -9.12 -1.84
CA LEU A 58 -10.22 -8.88 -0.98
C LEU A 58 -9.90 -7.98 0.22
N LEU A 59 -8.70 -8.10 0.80
CA LEU A 59 -8.26 -7.22 1.89
C LEU A 59 -7.97 -5.79 1.42
N HIS A 60 -7.71 -5.61 0.12
CA HIS A 60 -7.49 -4.32 -0.52
C HIS A 60 -8.75 -3.79 -1.22
N PHE A 61 -9.96 -4.13 -0.75
CA PHE A 61 -11.19 -3.70 -1.41
C PHE A 61 -11.54 -2.24 -1.09
N ILE A 62 -11.03 -1.30 -1.90
CA ILE A 62 -11.46 0.12 -1.88
C ILE A 62 -12.54 0.35 -2.95
N THR A 63 -12.27 -0.15 -4.16
CA THR A 63 -13.22 -0.19 -5.28
C THR A 63 -13.13 -1.56 -5.96
N PRO A 64 -14.15 -2.01 -6.71
CA PRO A 64 -14.07 -3.28 -7.44
C PRO A 64 -12.86 -3.33 -8.37
N ALA A 65 -12.55 -2.22 -9.06
CA ALA A 65 -11.38 -2.14 -9.93
C ALA A 65 -10.06 -2.28 -9.14
N TYR A 66 -9.96 -1.63 -7.99
CA TYR A 66 -8.78 -1.73 -7.13
C TYR A 66 -8.61 -3.13 -6.55
N CYS A 67 -9.68 -3.81 -6.16
CA CYS A 67 -9.66 -5.22 -5.74
C CYS A 67 -9.11 -6.13 -6.86
N VAL A 68 -9.53 -5.92 -8.11
CA VAL A 68 -9.04 -6.70 -9.26
C VAL A 68 -7.55 -6.44 -9.48
N ILE A 69 -7.12 -5.17 -9.46
CA ILE A 69 -5.71 -4.80 -9.63
C ILE A 69 -4.86 -5.39 -8.49
N ALA A 70 -5.32 -5.29 -7.25
CA ALA A 70 -4.63 -5.87 -6.09
C ALA A 70 -4.54 -7.39 -6.19
N THR A 71 -5.58 -8.07 -6.67
CA THR A 71 -5.54 -9.53 -6.93
C THR A 71 -4.46 -9.87 -7.96
N ILE A 72 -4.38 -9.12 -9.06
CA ILE A 72 -3.36 -9.31 -10.11
C ILE A 72 -1.95 -9.06 -9.56
N MET A 73 -1.77 -8.02 -8.76
CA MET A 73 -0.49 -7.77 -8.07
C MET A 73 -0.15 -8.89 -7.07
N GLY A 74 -1.16 -9.43 -6.39
CA GLY A 74 -1.06 -10.61 -5.55
C GLY A 74 -0.40 -11.77 -6.30
N PHE A 75 -0.92 -12.08 -7.49
CA PHE A 75 -0.38 -13.12 -8.38
C PHE A 75 1.04 -12.80 -8.85
N TYR A 76 1.30 -11.55 -9.24
CA TYR A 76 2.62 -11.15 -9.74
C TYR A 76 3.71 -11.33 -8.67
N LEU A 77 3.50 -10.80 -7.47
CA LEU A 77 4.42 -10.96 -6.34
C LEU A 77 4.54 -12.41 -5.88
N GLY A 78 3.42 -13.15 -5.88
CA GLY A 78 3.42 -14.58 -5.55
C GLY A 78 4.21 -15.42 -6.56
N PHE A 79 4.15 -15.08 -7.85
CA PHE A 79 4.96 -15.71 -8.89
C PHE A 79 6.44 -15.40 -8.70
N LEU A 80 6.80 -14.14 -8.42
CA LEU A 80 8.19 -13.76 -8.15
C LEU A 80 8.76 -14.51 -6.94
N PHE A 81 7.97 -14.66 -5.88
CA PHE A 81 8.36 -15.44 -4.71
C PHE A 81 8.70 -16.90 -5.08
N GLN A 82 7.86 -17.54 -5.90
CA GLN A 82 8.08 -18.93 -6.32
C GLN A 82 9.24 -19.06 -7.31
N TYR A 83 9.37 -18.12 -8.24
CA TYR A 83 10.38 -18.19 -9.29
C TYR A 83 11.79 -17.90 -8.77
N TYR A 84 11.94 -16.92 -7.88
CA TYR A 84 13.22 -16.53 -7.29
C TYR A 84 13.52 -17.23 -5.97
N GLU A 85 12.58 -18.03 -5.43
CA GLU A 85 12.67 -18.70 -4.13
C GLU A 85 13.12 -17.77 -2.99
N SER A 86 12.71 -16.50 -3.06
CA SER A 86 13.21 -15.45 -2.19
C SER A 86 12.10 -14.50 -1.79
N LEU A 87 11.94 -14.32 -0.47
CA LEU A 87 11.03 -13.33 0.13
C LEU A 87 11.55 -11.90 -0.05
N LEU A 88 12.86 -11.70 -0.24
CA LEU A 88 13.42 -10.36 -0.37
C LEU A 88 12.96 -9.67 -1.67
N ILE A 89 12.79 -10.43 -2.76
CA ILE A 89 12.33 -9.89 -4.04
C ILE A 89 10.94 -9.24 -3.95
N PRO A 90 9.88 -9.94 -3.48
CA PRO A 90 8.57 -9.32 -3.31
C PRO A 90 8.57 -8.22 -2.23
N ILE A 91 9.35 -8.36 -1.14
CA ILE A 91 9.46 -7.31 -0.10
C ILE A 91 9.99 -6.00 -0.70
N GLN A 92 11.08 -6.07 -1.46
CA GLN A 92 11.68 -4.89 -2.09
C GLN A 92 10.73 -4.25 -3.09
N LEU A 93 10.05 -5.07 -3.90
CA LEU A 93 9.11 -4.57 -4.90
C LEU A 93 7.89 -3.91 -4.25
N HIS A 94 7.33 -4.52 -3.21
CA HIS A 94 6.21 -3.94 -2.46
C HIS A 94 6.62 -2.64 -1.77
N PHE A 95 7.78 -2.61 -1.11
CA PHE A 95 8.35 -1.38 -0.54
C PHE A 95 8.48 -0.25 -1.58
N ILE A 96 9.03 -0.53 -2.76
CA ILE A 96 9.21 0.48 -3.82
C ILE A 96 7.85 1.00 -4.30
N TYR A 97 6.88 0.10 -4.48
CA TYR A 97 5.53 0.46 -4.89
C TYR A 97 4.86 1.37 -3.86
N ASP A 98 4.87 0.99 -2.59
CA ASP A 98 4.27 1.76 -1.50
C ASP A 98 4.93 3.11 -1.32
N LEU A 99 6.26 3.15 -1.35
CA LEU A 99 6.99 4.41 -1.23
C LEU A 99 6.64 5.34 -2.39
N GLY A 100 6.60 4.82 -3.62
CA GLY A 100 6.20 5.58 -4.80
C GLY A 100 4.77 6.11 -4.68
N ALA A 101 3.82 5.25 -4.26
CA ALA A 101 2.42 5.62 -4.08
C ALA A 101 2.22 6.68 -2.98
N LEU A 102 2.88 6.52 -1.84
CA LEU A 102 2.82 7.47 -0.73
C LEU A 102 3.49 8.81 -1.06
N VAL A 103 4.62 8.78 -1.77
CA VAL A 103 5.29 10.01 -2.26
C VAL A 103 4.41 10.72 -3.28
N TYR A 104 3.85 10.00 -4.25
CA TYR A 104 2.91 10.55 -5.22
C TYR A 104 1.71 11.19 -4.53
N LEU A 105 1.08 10.46 -3.59
CA LEU A 105 -0.04 10.95 -2.81
C LEU A 105 0.32 12.22 -2.04
N ARG A 106 1.48 12.23 -1.36
CA ARG A 106 1.97 13.41 -0.62
C ARG A 106 2.10 14.62 -1.53
N TYR A 107 2.71 14.48 -2.71
CA TYR A 107 2.90 15.63 -3.61
C TYR A 107 1.59 16.12 -4.22
N TYR A 108 0.76 15.22 -4.75
CA TYR A 108 -0.47 15.60 -5.46
C TYR A 108 -1.56 16.14 -4.54
N VAL A 109 -1.75 15.53 -3.35
CA VAL A 109 -2.71 16.04 -2.36
C VAL A 109 -2.26 17.37 -1.78
N SER A 110 -0.95 17.57 -1.55
CA SER A 110 -0.42 18.84 -1.04
C SER A 110 -0.65 19.99 -2.01
N THR A 111 -0.55 19.75 -3.33
CA THR A 111 -0.84 20.78 -4.35
C THR A 111 -2.31 21.23 -4.35
N GLU A 112 -3.28 20.32 -4.26
CA GLU A 112 -4.70 20.71 -4.21
C GLU A 112 -5.03 21.52 -2.95
N THR A 113 -4.48 21.15 -1.80
CA THR A 113 -4.70 21.92 -0.56
C THR A 113 -4.10 23.32 -0.56
N ASN A 114 -3.00 23.56 -1.30
CA ASN A 114 -2.43 24.90 -1.44
C ASN A 114 -3.26 25.78 -2.39
N VAL A 115 -3.82 25.21 -3.46
CA VAL A 115 -4.70 25.94 -4.40
C VAL A 115 -6.03 26.33 -3.75
N LEU A 116 -6.58 25.51 -2.86
CA LEU A 116 -7.82 25.84 -2.14
C LEU A 116 -7.63 26.89 -1.02
N LYS A 117 -6.39 27.22 -0.66
CA LYS A 117 -6.05 28.25 0.34
C LYS A 117 -5.61 29.59 -0.27
N SER A 118 -5.41 29.67 -1.58
CA SER A 118 -5.11 30.92 -2.33
C SER A 118 -6.39 31.51 -2.92
#